data_AF-A0A7S3NRW5-F1
#
_entry.id   AF-A0A7S3NRW5-F1
#
_cell.length_a   1.000
_cell.length_b   1.000
_cell.length_c   1.000
_cell.angle_alpha   90.00
_cell.angle_beta   90.00
_cell.angle_gamma   90.00
#
_symmetry.space_group_name_H-M   'P 1'
#
loop_
_entity.id
_entity.type
_entity.pdbx_description
1 polymer ?
#
loop_
_entity_poly.entity_id
_entity_poly.type
_entity_poly.pdbx_seq_one_letter_code
_entity_poly.pdbx_strand_id
1 'polypeptide(L)'
;ENLQQREPVMPLEWNKDLTEAAKDHVKDIGTNGLLGHESSSGLGIYDRILMNNDNQAVGMWAENIVFEVSDPVEIVALMLIDDGDSTKARRENALDPAHQIVGISFGSHVFKGYVT
;
A
#
# COMPACT_ATOMS: atom_id res chain seq x y z
N GLU A 1 -10.57 17.99 0.53
CA GLU A 1 -10.89 18.22 -0.90
C GLU A 1 -11.95 17.23 -1.37
N ASN A 2 -12.84 17.63 -2.29
CA ASN A 2 -13.84 16.77 -2.92
C ASN A 2 -13.25 16.14 -4.21
N LEU A 3 -13.35 14.81 -4.36
CA LEU A 3 -12.79 14.10 -5.53
C LEU A 3 -13.39 14.54 -6.87
N GLN A 4 -14.62 15.07 -6.90
CA GLN A 4 -15.25 15.59 -8.12
C GLN A 4 -14.62 16.90 -8.61
N GLN A 5 -13.88 17.60 -7.75
CA GLN A 5 -13.28 18.91 -8.06
C GLN A 5 -11.76 18.82 -8.24
N ARG A 6 -11.16 17.65 -7.99
CA ARG A 6 -9.73 17.43 -8.08
C ARG A 6 -9.34 17.19 -9.53
N GLU A 7 -8.22 17.77 -9.96
CA GLU A 7 -7.63 17.45 -11.25
C GLU A 7 -7.21 15.97 -11.32
N PRO A 8 -7.46 15.28 -12.45
CA PRO A 8 -7.02 13.91 -12.62
C PRO A 8 -5.48 13.79 -12.53
N VAL A 9 -5.00 12.73 -11.87
CA VAL A 9 -3.59 12.35 -11.91
C VAL A 9 -3.34 11.27 -12.95
N MET A 10 -2.08 11.16 -13.39
CA MET A 10 -1.68 10.10 -14.32
C MET A 10 -1.90 8.71 -13.68
N PRO A 11 -2.34 7.70 -14.45
CA PRO A 11 -2.42 6.33 -13.95
C PRO A 11 -1.05 5.82 -13.50
N LEU A 12 -1.02 5.10 -12.38
CA LEU A 12 0.18 4.43 -11.90
C LEU A 12 0.54 3.24 -12.80
N GLU A 13 1.82 3.10 -13.12
CA GLU A 13 2.34 1.94 -13.84
C GLU A 13 2.64 0.79 -12.86
N TRP A 14 2.30 -0.43 -13.25
CA TRP A 14 2.61 -1.59 -12.42
C TRP A 14 4.12 -1.84 -12.36
N ASN A 15 4.64 -2.08 -11.16
CA ASN A 15 6.03 -2.43 -10.93
C ASN A 15 6.16 -3.80 -10.23
N LYS A 16 6.96 -4.68 -10.82
CA LYS A 16 7.16 -6.05 -10.33
C LYS A 16 7.86 -6.10 -8.98
N ASP A 17 8.91 -5.31 -8.79
CA ASP A 17 9.77 -5.36 -7.61
C ASP A 17 9.02 -4.82 -6.38
N LEU A 18 8.26 -3.74 -6.55
CA LEU A 18 7.32 -3.25 -5.53
C LEU A 18 6.23 -4.28 -5.21
N THR A 19 5.78 -5.05 -6.21
CA THR A 19 4.79 -6.11 -6.00
C THR A 19 5.37 -7.25 -5.17
N GLU A 20 6.62 -7.63 -5.38
CA GLU A 20 7.29 -8.63 -4.52
C GLU A 20 7.51 -8.09 -3.10
N ALA A 21 7.92 -6.83 -2.94
CA ALA A 21 8.01 -6.20 -1.62
C ALA A 21 6.66 -6.19 -0.87
N ALA A 22 5.56 -5.88 -1.58
CA ALA A 22 4.21 -5.94 -1.02
C ALA A 22 3.79 -7.37 -0.65
N LYS A 23 4.14 -8.37 -1.49
CA LYS A 23 3.86 -9.79 -1.21
C LYS A 23 4.57 -10.28 0.04
N ASP A 24 5.84 -9.95 0.19
CA ASP A 24 6.61 -10.29 1.37
C ASP A 24 5.98 -9.67 2.63
N HIS A 25 5.59 -8.41 2.55
CA HIS A 25 4.98 -7.73 3.69
C HIS A 25 3.61 -8.31 4.05
N VAL A 26 2.72 -8.48 3.08
CA VAL A 26 1.39 -9.11 3.25
C VAL A 26 1.51 -10.49 3.86
N LYS A 27 2.46 -11.31 3.40
CA LYS A 27 2.70 -12.64 3.95
C LYS A 27 3.19 -12.55 5.39
N ASP A 28 4.14 -11.67 5.67
CA ASP A 28 4.74 -11.53 6.99
C ASP A 28 3.72 -11.04 8.03
N ILE A 29 3.09 -9.88 7.81
CA ILE A 29 2.11 -9.34 8.76
C ILE A 29 0.87 -10.21 8.81
N GLY A 30 0.47 -10.78 7.67
CA GLY A 30 -0.65 -11.71 7.56
C GLY A 30 -0.49 -12.95 8.41
N THR A 31 0.68 -13.59 8.38
CA THR A 31 0.95 -14.82 9.15
C THR A 31 1.23 -14.57 10.62
N ASN A 32 1.86 -13.44 10.94
CA ASN A 32 2.17 -13.06 12.32
C ASN A 32 1.05 -12.30 13.03
N GLY A 33 -0.02 -11.91 12.32
CA GLY A 33 -1.14 -11.17 12.88
C GLY A 33 -0.79 -9.72 13.25
N LEU A 34 0.20 -9.14 12.57
CA LEU A 34 0.72 -7.81 12.87
C LEU A 34 -0.10 -6.73 12.19
N LEU A 35 -0.25 -5.59 12.85
CA LEU A 35 -0.93 -4.42 12.32
C LEU A 35 0.09 -3.29 12.16
N GLY A 36 0.10 -2.65 11.00
CA GLY A 36 0.94 -1.49 10.71
C GLY A 36 1.94 -1.74 9.60
N HIS A 37 2.86 -0.78 9.46
CA HIS A 37 3.81 -0.65 8.34
C HIS A 37 5.15 -1.36 8.56
N GLU A 38 5.39 -1.87 9.77
CA GLU A 38 6.62 -2.56 10.16
C GLU A 38 6.44 -4.07 10.01
N SER A 39 7.44 -4.72 9.43
CA SER A 39 7.51 -6.19 9.41
C SER A 39 7.78 -6.78 10.80
N SER A 40 7.66 -8.09 10.95
CA SER A 40 7.96 -8.83 12.17
C SER A 40 9.43 -8.69 12.62
N SER A 41 10.34 -8.33 11.71
CA SER A 41 11.74 -8.03 11.99
C SER A 41 12.04 -6.55 12.21
N GLY A 42 11.02 -5.68 12.21
CA GLY A 42 11.13 -4.23 12.40
C GLY A 42 11.55 -3.46 11.13
N LEU A 43 11.62 -4.12 9.97
CA LEU A 43 11.92 -3.44 8.69
C LEU A 43 10.73 -2.62 8.22
N GLY A 44 10.98 -1.39 7.80
CA GLY A 44 10.01 -0.50 7.19
C GLY A 44 9.92 -0.68 5.68
N ILE A 45 9.01 0.04 5.03
CA ILE A 45 8.79 -0.03 3.57
C ILE A 45 10.07 0.22 2.77
N TYR A 46 10.89 1.20 3.16
CA TYR A 46 12.14 1.52 2.46
C TYR A 46 13.09 0.31 2.39
N ASP A 47 13.28 -0.36 3.52
CA ASP A 47 14.12 -1.55 3.60
C ASP A 47 13.56 -2.69 2.74
N ARG A 48 12.24 -2.90 2.78
CA ARG A 48 11.56 -3.94 1.98
C ARG A 48 11.66 -3.70 0.48
N ILE A 49 11.56 -2.45 0.03
CA ILE A 49 11.76 -2.07 -1.37
C ILE A 49 13.20 -2.37 -1.78
N LEU A 50 14.21 -1.98 -0.98
CA LEU A 50 15.61 -2.23 -1.30
C LEU A 50 15.96 -3.71 -1.38
N MET A 51 15.31 -4.56 -0.58
CA MET A 51 15.52 -6.01 -0.63
C MET A 51 15.02 -6.66 -1.92
N ASN A 52 14.01 -6.04 -2.56
CA ASN A 52 13.33 -6.59 -3.74
C ASN A 52 13.66 -5.84 -5.04
N ASN A 53 14.28 -4.66 -4.97
CA ASN A 53 14.62 -3.83 -6.12
C ASN A 53 16.12 -3.87 -6.41
N ASP A 54 16.49 -4.53 -7.50
CA ASP A 54 17.87 -4.64 -7.97
C ASP A 54 18.45 -3.28 -8.44
N ASN A 55 17.59 -2.32 -8.80
CA ASN A 55 17.97 -0.95 -9.12
C ASN A 55 17.89 -0.07 -7.85
N GLN A 56 19.04 0.17 -7.22
CA GLN A 56 19.18 0.86 -5.94
C GLN A 56 18.65 2.32 -5.86
N ALA A 57 18.08 2.87 -6.92
CA ALA A 57 17.49 4.21 -6.90
C ALA A 57 16.05 4.14 -6.39
N VAL A 58 15.86 4.43 -5.10
CA VAL A 58 14.53 4.61 -4.49
C VAL A 58 14.21 6.10 -4.44
N GLY A 59 13.14 6.51 -5.12
CA GLY A 59 12.61 7.88 -5.10
C GLY A 59 11.68 8.13 -3.91
N MET A 60 10.69 8.99 -4.09
CA MET A 60 9.58 9.11 -3.12
C MET A 60 8.80 7.79 -3.04
N TRP A 61 8.40 7.43 -1.83
CA TRP A 61 7.66 6.20 -1.55
C TRP A 61 6.56 6.47 -0.52
N ALA A 62 5.52 5.64 -0.59
CA ALA A 62 4.40 5.66 0.33
C ALA A 62 3.80 4.26 0.45
N GLU A 63 3.08 4.00 1.55
CA GLU A 63 2.42 2.72 1.78
C GLU A 63 0.98 2.91 2.20
N ASN A 64 0.08 2.16 1.57
CA ASN A 64 -1.30 2.01 2.00
C ASN A 64 -1.52 0.55 2.40
N ILE A 65 -2.16 0.34 3.56
CA ILE A 65 -2.54 -0.99 4.04
C ILE A 65 -4.03 -0.99 4.35
N VAL A 66 -4.74 -2.00 3.86
CA VAL A 66 -6.18 -2.22 4.13
C VAL A 66 -6.39 -3.61 4.68
N PHE A 67 -7.07 -3.71 5.81
CA PHE A 67 -7.42 -4.97 6.45
C PHE A 67 -8.91 -5.29 6.27
N GLU A 68 -9.28 -6.54 6.56
CA GLU A 68 -10.68 -7.03 6.71
C GLU A 68 -11.48 -7.16 5.41
N VAL A 69 -11.16 -6.39 4.37
CA VAL A 69 -11.89 -6.36 3.11
C VAL A 69 -11.19 -7.23 2.05
N SER A 70 -11.98 -7.95 1.24
CA SER A 70 -11.49 -8.79 0.14
C SER A 70 -12.03 -8.41 -1.24
N ASP A 71 -13.03 -7.52 -1.30
CA ASP A 71 -13.50 -7.00 -2.58
C ASP A 71 -12.54 -5.92 -3.09
N PRO A 72 -11.97 -6.06 -4.31
CA PRO A 72 -10.97 -5.13 -4.82
C PRO A 72 -11.52 -3.73 -5.07
N VAL A 73 -12.80 -3.59 -5.42
CA VAL A 73 -13.42 -2.27 -5.64
C VAL A 73 -13.61 -1.57 -4.29
N GLU A 74 -14.04 -2.29 -3.27
CA GLU A 74 -14.17 -1.77 -1.91
C GLU A 74 -12.81 -1.37 -1.32
N ILE A 75 -11.75 -2.15 -1.53
CA ILE A 75 -10.39 -1.80 -1.10
C ILE A 75 -9.96 -0.45 -1.69
N VAL A 76 -10.11 -0.28 -3.01
CA VAL A 76 -9.77 0.99 -3.68
C VAL A 76 -10.66 2.12 -3.18
N ALA A 77 -11.96 1.87 -3.00
CA ALA A 77 -12.89 2.86 -2.47
C ALA A 77 -12.49 3.31 -1.05
N LEU A 78 -12.07 2.39 -0.18
CA LEU A 78 -11.60 2.71 1.17
C LEU A 78 -10.34 3.57 1.15
N MET A 79 -9.38 3.27 0.27
CA MET A 79 -8.18 4.11 0.11
C MET A 79 -8.52 5.52 -0.39
N LEU A 80 -9.50 5.64 -1.30
CA LEU A 80 -9.87 6.94 -1.90
C LEU A 80 -10.83 7.75 -1.04
N ILE A 81 -11.75 7.12 -0.31
CA ILE A 81 -12.67 7.80 0.60
C ILE A 81 -11.92 8.20 1.88
N ASP A 82 -11.15 7.27 2.43
CA ASP A 82 -10.30 7.44 3.62
C ASP A 82 -11.04 8.14 4.78
N ASP A 83 -12.30 7.77 4.98
CA ASP A 83 -13.12 8.32 6.05
C ASP A 83 -12.67 7.76 7.41
N GLY A 84 -12.59 8.63 8.42
CA GLY A 84 -12.13 8.28 9.76
C GLY A 84 -10.65 8.54 10.02
N ASP A 85 -9.84 8.78 8.98
CA ASP A 85 -8.48 9.32 9.11
C ASP A 85 -8.50 10.85 8.96
N SER A 86 -8.04 11.57 9.98
CA SER A 86 -8.00 13.04 9.98
C SER A 86 -7.02 13.60 8.96
N THR A 87 -6.01 12.83 8.58
CA THR A 87 -4.97 13.19 7.63
C THR A 87 -5.31 12.76 6.20
N LYS A 88 -6.21 11.77 6.05
CA LYS A 88 -6.54 11.15 4.75
C LYS A 88 -5.29 10.66 4.01
N ALA A 89 -4.31 10.15 4.75
CA ALA A 89 -3.00 9.79 4.23
C ALA A 89 -3.09 8.76 3.10
N ARG A 90 -4.03 7.81 3.13
CA ARG A 90 -4.15 6.80 2.07
C ARG A 90 -4.58 7.42 0.75
N ARG A 91 -5.51 8.37 0.82
CA ARG A 91 -5.96 9.13 -0.35
C ARG A 91 -4.83 9.99 -0.89
N GLU A 92 -4.10 10.67 -0.02
CA GLU A 92 -2.98 11.51 -0.42
C GLU A 92 -1.91 10.67 -1.13
N ASN A 93 -1.54 9.53 -0.58
CA ASN A 93 -0.62 8.58 -1.20
C ASN A 93 -1.11 8.11 -2.59
N ALA A 94 -2.39 7.71 -2.69
CA ALA A 94 -2.95 7.17 -3.93
C ALA A 94 -3.13 8.22 -5.04
N LEU A 95 -3.21 9.51 -4.69
CA LEU A 95 -3.47 10.60 -5.62
C LEU A 95 -2.34 11.64 -5.67
N ASP A 96 -1.15 11.32 -5.15
CA ASP A 96 0.03 12.17 -5.27
C ASP A 96 0.62 12.02 -6.68
N PRO A 97 0.70 13.09 -7.49
CA PRO A 97 1.26 13.04 -8.84
C PRO A 97 2.77 12.73 -8.87
N ALA A 98 3.47 12.75 -7.73
CA ALA A 98 4.86 12.30 -7.63
C ALA A 98 4.99 10.77 -7.69
N HIS A 99 3.94 10.03 -7.34
CA HIS A 99 3.91 8.57 -7.50
C HIS A 99 3.60 8.21 -8.96
N GLN A 100 4.47 7.41 -9.57
CA GLN A 100 4.36 7.01 -10.98
C GLN A 100 4.21 5.49 -11.14
N ILE A 101 4.64 4.73 -10.13
CA ILE A 101 4.62 3.27 -10.15
C ILE A 101 3.97 2.72 -8.88
N VAL A 102 3.42 1.51 -8.97
CA VAL A 102 2.77 0.84 -7.84
C VAL A 102 3.03 -0.67 -7.83
N GLY A 103 3.19 -1.22 -6.62
CA GLY A 103 3.14 -2.65 -6.36
C GLY A 103 2.00 -2.95 -5.41
N ILE A 104 1.29 -4.05 -5.65
CA ILE A 104 0.08 -4.42 -4.88
C ILE A 104 0.14 -5.91 -4.58
N SER A 105 -0.18 -6.28 -3.34
CA SER A 105 -0.40 -7.67 -2.94
C SER A 105 -1.68 -7.78 -2.12
N PHE A 106 -2.22 -9.00 -2.03
CA PHE A 106 -3.39 -9.31 -1.23
C PHE A 106 -3.22 -10.72 -0.65
N GLY A 107 -3.62 -10.90 0.60
CA GLY A 107 -3.46 -12.17 1.29
C GLY A 107 -4.32 -12.33 2.54
N SER A 108 -4.26 -13.51 3.12
CA SER A 108 -4.94 -13.81 4.39
C SER A 108 -4.20 -13.19 5.56
N HIS A 109 -4.95 -12.73 6.56
CA HIS A 109 -4.44 -12.19 7.81
C HIS A 109 -5.05 -12.94 9.00
N VAL A 110 -4.22 -13.57 9.84
CA VAL A 110 -4.69 -14.50 10.89
C VAL A 110 -5.64 -13.85 11.90
N PHE A 111 -5.52 -12.53 12.12
CA PHE A 111 -6.40 -11.79 13.04
C PHE A 111 -7.52 -10.99 12.34
N LYS A 112 -7.34 -10.65 11.05
CA LYS A 112 -8.20 -9.68 10.33
C LYS A 112 -8.96 -10.31 9.15
N GLY A 113 -8.75 -11.60 8.88
CA GLY A 113 -9.26 -12.26 7.68
C GLY A 113 -8.37 -11.99 6.47
N TYR A 114 -8.27 -10.72 6.07
CA TYR A 114 -7.51 -10.30 4.89
C TYR A 114 -6.64 -9.06 5.14
N VAL A 115 -5.61 -8.91 4.32
CA VAL A 115 -4.78 -7.71 4.21
C VAL A 115 -4.40 -7.47 2.74
N THR A 116 -4.46 -6.21 2.33
CA THR A 116 -3.91 -5.68 1.08
C THR A 116 -2.81 -4.69 1.42
#